data_AF-A0A4R4VZU6-F1
#
_entry.id   AF-A0A4R4VZU6-F1
#
_cell.length_a   1.000
_cell.length_b   1.000
_cell.length_c   1.000
_cell.angle_alpha   90.00
_cell.angle_beta   90.00
_cell.angle_gamma   90.00
#
_symmetry.space_group_name_H-M   'P 1'
#
loop_
_entity.id
_entity.type
_entity.pdbx_description
1 polymer ?
#
loop_
_entity_poly.entity_id
_entity_poly.type
_entity_poly.pdbx_seq_one_letter_code
_entity_poly.pdbx_strand_id
1 'polypeptide(L)'
;MSNPFTGASRPAPGTPNLPTPPTGWPIGSYGKYEEAQRAVDHLADSDFPVQEVTIVGVDLMLVERVTGRLTWGRVLGGGAASGAWFGLFVGLIMGMFTPQGSWIAPVLAGLGAGIVFGLVFAAVGYASTRGRRDFSSASQLVAGRYDVLAQPKHAEQGRDLLAKLAMRPPS
;
A
#
# COMPACT_ATOMS: atom_id res chain seq x y z
N MET A 1 17.67 14.39 -54.71
CA MET A 1 16.43 14.02 -54.01
C MET A 1 16.84 13.42 -52.68
N SER A 2 16.70 14.18 -51.60
CA SER A 2 17.19 13.88 -50.26
C SER A 2 16.17 13.06 -49.46
N ASN A 3 16.53 11.85 -49.05
CA ASN A 3 16.03 11.26 -47.81
C ASN A 3 17.00 11.68 -46.69
N PRO A 4 16.54 12.00 -45.45
CA PRO A 4 16.24 10.91 -44.51
C PRO A 4 15.27 11.28 -43.35
N PHE A 5 14.57 10.32 -42.75
CA PHE A 5 14.29 10.29 -41.29
C PHE A 5 13.87 8.88 -40.86
N THR A 6 14.85 8.05 -40.53
CA THR A 6 14.67 6.88 -39.66
C THR A 6 15.58 7.06 -38.47
N GLY A 7 15.00 7.35 -37.31
CA GLY A 7 15.70 7.48 -36.05
C GLY A 7 14.74 7.19 -34.91
N ALA A 8 14.56 5.92 -34.57
CA ALA A 8 14.01 5.52 -33.29
C ALA A 8 14.98 6.04 -32.21
N SER A 9 14.60 7.10 -31.51
CA SER A 9 15.36 7.67 -30.42
C SER A 9 15.49 6.63 -29.30
N ARG A 10 16.67 6.03 -29.15
CA ARG A 10 17.03 5.28 -27.94
C ARG A 10 17.05 6.27 -26.76
N PRO A 11 16.35 6.01 -25.65
CA PRO A 11 16.40 6.89 -24.47
C PRO A 11 17.85 7.04 -23.98
N ALA A 12 18.25 8.28 -23.66
CA ALA A 12 19.55 8.58 -23.08
C ALA A 12 19.65 7.97 -21.65
N PRO A 13 20.77 7.29 -21.31
CA PRO A 13 20.96 6.76 -19.96
C PRO A 13 20.99 7.91 -18.94
N GLY A 14 20.06 7.92 -17.97
CA GLY A 14 20.09 8.84 -16.83
C GLY A 14 18.94 9.85 -16.71
N THR A 15 17.95 9.83 -17.61
CA THR A 15 16.69 10.55 -17.36
C THR A 15 15.80 9.70 -16.44
N PRO A 16 15.30 10.23 -15.31
CA PRO A 16 14.30 9.54 -14.50
C PRO A 16 13.15 9.15 -15.43
N ASN A 17 12.90 7.85 -15.57
CA ASN A 17 11.84 7.33 -16.43
C ASN A 17 10.51 7.76 -15.79
N LEU A 18 10.00 8.93 -16.19
CA LEU A 18 8.74 9.45 -15.70
C LEU A 18 7.66 8.44 -16.11
N PRO A 19 6.82 7.97 -15.17
CA PRO A 19 5.72 7.07 -15.50
C PRO A 19 4.89 7.68 -16.63
N THR A 20 5.05 7.16 -17.84
CA THR A 20 4.33 7.65 -19.00
C THR A 20 2.97 6.97 -18.98
N PRO A 21 1.85 7.70 -19.20
CA PRO A 21 0.55 7.07 -19.29
C PRO A 21 0.58 5.92 -20.31
N PRO A 22 -0.05 4.77 -19.99
CA PRO A 22 -0.11 3.64 -20.91
C PRO A 22 -0.77 4.09 -22.21
N THR A 23 -0.25 3.61 -23.33
CA THR A 23 -0.77 3.90 -24.66
C THR A 23 -1.81 2.86 -25.06
N GLY A 24 -2.75 3.23 -25.91
CA GLY A 24 -3.78 2.33 -26.40
C GLY A 24 -5.17 2.95 -26.39
N TRP A 25 -6.13 2.20 -26.93
CA TRP A 25 -7.53 2.60 -27.05
C TRP A 25 -8.35 1.73 -26.12
N PRO A 26 -9.27 2.31 -25.32
CA PRO A 26 -10.13 1.53 -24.45
C PRO A 26 -11.07 0.67 -25.29
N ILE A 27 -11.02 -0.64 -25.04
CA ILE A 27 -11.86 -1.66 -25.66
C ILE A 27 -12.93 -2.20 -24.71
N GLY A 28 -12.82 -1.91 -23.41
CA GLY A 28 -13.84 -2.19 -22.40
C GLY A 28 -13.53 -1.48 -21.08
N SER A 29 -14.57 -1.22 -20.28
CA SER A 29 -14.50 -0.54 -18.98
C SER A 29 -15.31 -1.31 -17.94
N TYR A 30 -14.70 -1.58 -16.79
CA TYR A 30 -15.27 -2.46 -15.77
C TYR A 30 -15.19 -1.84 -14.38
N GLY A 31 -16.15 -2.15 -13.51
CA GLY A 31 -16.20 -1.60 -12.15
C GLY A 31 -15.22 -2.29 -11.20
N LYS A 32 -14.89 -3.55 -11.48
CA LYS A 32 -14.00 -4.37 -10.65
C LYS A 32 -12.82 -4.90 -11.47
N TYR A 33 -11.70 -5.10 -10.78
CA TYR A 33 -10.52 -5.70 -11.40
C TYR A 33 -10.79 -7.11 -11.93
N GLU A 34 -11.58 -7.91 -11.21
CA GLU A 34 -11.96 -9.28 -11.62
C GLU A 34 -12.73 -9.32 -12.94
N GLU A 35 -13.56 -8.32 -13.20
CA GLU A 35 -14.31 -8.19 -14.46
C GLU A 35 -13.39 -7.84 -15.63
N ALA A 36 -12.44 -6.92 -15.40
CA ALA A 36 -11.41 -6.60 -16.39
C ALA A 36 -10.47 -7.79 -16.65
N GLN A 37 -10.13 -8.55 -15.61
CA GLN A 37 -9.33 -9.77 -15.76
C GLN A 37 -10.09 -10.82 -16.59
N ARG A 38 -11.37 -11.06 -16.29
CA ARG A 38 -12.23 -11.97 -17.08
C ARG A 38 -12.32 -11.55 -18.55
N ALA A 39 -12.36 -10.25 -18.82
CA ALA A 39 -12.34 -9.74 -20.18
C ALA A 39 -11.01 -10.06 -20.90
N VAL A 40 -9.88 -9.89 -20.22
CA VAL A 40 -8.56 -10.26 -20.76
C VAL A 40 -8.44 -11.78 -20.96
N ASP A 41 -8.95 -12.58 -20.03
CA ASP A 41 -8.98 -14.04 -20.15
C ASP A 41 -9.80 -14.47 -21.37
N HIS A 42 -10.97 -13.86 -21.60
CA HIS A 42 -11.78 -14.13 -22.79
C HIS A 42 -11.08 -13.76 -24.11
N LEU A 43 -10.31 -12.66 -24.10
CA LEU A 43 -9.48 -12.26 -25.24
C LEU A 43 -8.39 -13.32 -25.49
N ALA A 44 -7.72 -13.80 -24.44
CA ALA A 44 -6.71 -14.85 -24.54
C ALA A 44 -7.29 -16.15 -25.13
N ASP A 45 -8.46 -16.57 -24.65
CA ASP A 45 -9.18 -17.75 -25.15
C ASP A 45 -9.60 -17.62 -26.62
N SER A 46 -9.68 -16.39 -27.13
CA SER A 46 -10.09 -16.08 -28.52
C SER A 46 -8.88 -15.83 -29.46
N ASP A 47 -7.68 -16.28 -29.06
CA ASP A 47 -6.41 -16.06 -29.78
C ASP A 47 -6.09 -14.56 -30.05
N PHE A 48 -6.59 -13.66 -29.20
CA PHE A 48 -6.25 -12.24 -29.27
C PHE A 48 -4.82 -12.01 -28.73
N PRO A 49 -4.03 -11.08 -29.30
CA PRO A 49 -2.68 -10.76 -28.82
C PRO A 49 -2.71 -10.00 -27.48
N VAL A 50 -2.99 -10.70 -26.39
CA VAL A 50 -3.10 -10.14 -25.03
C VAL A 50 -1.81 -9.53 -24.50
N GLN A 51 -0.67 -9.83 -25.11
CA GLN A 51 0.61 -9.17 -24.83
C GLN A 51 0.58 -7.67 -25.17
N GLU A 52 -0.38 -7.24 -25.98
CA GLU A 52 -0.62 -5.86 -26.37
C GLU A 52 -1.82 -5.22 -25.63
N VAL A 53 -2.35 -5.92 -24.61
CA VAL A 53 -3.45 -5.46 -23.78
C VAL A 53 -2.92 -4.93 -22.45
N THR A 54 -3.48 -3.82 -21.98
CA THR A 54 -3.12 -3.22 -20.69
C THR A 54 -4.38 -2.94 -19.88
N ILE A 55 -4.44 -3.42 -18.64
CA ILE A 55 -5.49 -3.05 -17.68
C ILE A 55 -5.03 -1.79 -16.94
N VAL A 56 -5.85 -0.74 -16.99
CA VAL A 56 -5.54 0.56 -16.39
C VAL A 56 -6.62 0.91 -15.37
N GLY A 57 -6.20 1.13 -14.12
CA GLY A 57 -7.06 1.73 -13.12
C GLY A 57 -7.26 3.21 -13.43
N VAL A 58 -8.52 3.61 -13.69
CA VAL A 58 -8.89 4.99 -14.00
C VAL A 58 -9.67 5.58 -12.83
N ASP A 59 -9.62 6.90 -12.70
CA ASP A 59 -10.22 7.67 -11.60
C ASP A 59 -9.74 7.17 -10.24
N LEU A 60 -8.43 7.26 -10.00
CA LEU A 60 -7.85 6.88 -8.72
C LEU A 60 -8.46 7.73 -7.59
N MET A 61 -9.10 7.05 -6.65
CA MET A 61 -9.65 7.60 -5.44
C MET A 61 -8.70 7.32 -4.28
N LEU A 62 -8.35 8.36 -3.53
CA LEU A 62 -7.65 8.20 -2.27
C LEU A 62 -8.68 7.99 -1.16
N VAL A 63 -8.74 6.77 -0.62
CA VAL A 63 -9.63 6.41 0.48
C VAL A 63 -8.85 6.49 1.78
N GLU A 64 -9.17 7.46 2.63
CA GLU A 64 -8.70 7.48 4.02
C GLU A 64 -9.68 6.67 4.89
N ARG A 65 -9.27 5.48 5.33
CA ARG A 65 -10.07 4.69 6.27
C ARG A 65 -9.74 5.10 7.70
N VAL A 66 -10.74 5.60 8.42
CA VAL A 66 -10.64 5.93 9.85
C VAL A 66 -10.64 4.63 10.65
N THR A 67 -9.49 4.25 11.22
CA THR A 67 -9.35 2.98 11.95
C THR A 67 -9.68 3.09 13.44
N GLY A 68 -9.73 4.31 13.99
CA GLY A 68 -10.14 4.56 15.36
C GLY A 68 -9.67 5.91 15.91
N ARG A 69 -10.12 6.22 17.13
CA ARG A 69 -9.71 7.41 17.88
C ARG A 69 -8.37 7.15 18.57
N LEU A 70 -7.41 8.05 18.40
CA LEU A 70 -6.13 7.97 19.08
C LEU A 70 -6.28 8.60 20.48
N THR A 71 -6.64 7.80 21.47
CA THR A 71 -6.83 8.27 22.85
C THR A 71 -5.54 8.22 23.66
N TRP A 72 -5.38 9.15 24.60
CA TRP A 72 -4.28 9.15 25.58
C TRP A 72 -4.11 7.80 26.28
N GLY A 73 -5.20 7.14 26.64
CA GLY A 73 -5.15 5.82 27.28
C GLY A 73 -4.48 4.75 26.41
N ARG A 74 -4.69 4.75 25.09
CA ARG A 74 -4.06 3.77 24.19
C ARG A 74 -2.56 4.05 24.02
N VAL A 75 -2.18 5.32 23.96
CA VAL A 75 -0.77 5.71 23.77
C VAL A 75 0.03 5.50 25.05
N LEU A 76 -0.49 5.95 26.19
CA LEU A 76 0.14 5.74 27.50
C LEU A 76 0.15 4.25 27.86
N GLY A 77 -0.91 3.50 27.55
CA GLY A 77 -0.94 2.05 27.75
C GLY A 77 0.13 1.33 26.92
N GLY A 78 0.28 1.69 25.64
CA GLY A 78 1.34 1.15 24.78
C GLY A 78 2.75 1.50 25.27
N GLY A 79 2.97 2.75 25.69
CA GLY A 79 4.24 3.22 26.24
C GLY A 79 4.60 2.59 27.58
N ALA A 80 3.62 2.41 28.47
CA ALA A 80 3.83 1.72 29.74
C ALA A 80 4.18 0.25 29.53
N ALA A 81 3.51 -0.44 28.59
CA ALA A 81 3.81 -1.83 28.27
C ALA A 81 5.21 -2.01 27.67
N SER A 82 5.61 -1.17 26.71
CA SER A 82 6.96 -1.23 26.13
C SER A 82 8.04 -0.88 27.14
N GLY A 83 7.80 0.15 27.96
CA GLY A 83 8.67 0.55 29.07
C GLY A 83 8.79 -0.52 30.15
N ALA A 84 7.68 -1.17 30.53
CA ALA A 84 7.66 -2.27 31.48
C ALA A 84 8.52 -3.44 31.00
N TRP A 85 8.40 -3.82 29.72
CA TRP A 85 9.19 -4.90 29.14
C TRP A 85 10.68 -4.58 29.18
N PHE A 86 11.07 -3.38 28.75
CA PHE A 86 12.46 -2.95 28.79
C PHE A 86 13.00 -2.85 30.23
N GLY A 87 12.22 -2.28 31.14
CA GLY A 87 12.57 -2.15 32.55
C GLY A 87 12.71 -3.50 33.25
N LEU A 88 11.80 -4.43 32.96
CA LEU A 88 11.87 -5.83 33.43
C LEU A 88 13.14 -6.50 32.93
N PHE A 89 13.47 -6.34 31.64
CA PHE A 89 14.68 -6.90 31.05
C PHE A 89 15.96 -6.37 31.73
N VAL A 90 16.07 -5.04 31.88
CA VAL A 90 17.22 -4.41 32.57
C VAL A 90 17.27 -4.83 34.03
N GLY A 91 16.12 -4.87 34.71
CA GLY A 91 16.02 -5.28 36.10
C GLY A 91 16.43 -6.74 36.32
N LEU A 92 16.08 -7.64 35.40
CA LEU A 92 16.50 -9.05 35.43
C LEU A 92 18.01 -9.18 35.27
N ILE A 93 18.60 -8.46 34.31
CA ILE A 93 20.06 -8.44 34.13
C ILE A 93 20.74 -7.95 35.41
N MET A 94 20.32 -6.81 35.97
CA MET A 94 20.89 -6.30 37.24
C MET A 94 20.70 -7.29 38.40
N GLY A 95 19.55 -7.95 38.47
CA GLY A 95 19.26 -8.98 39.46
C GLY A 95 20.22 -10.18 39.37
N MET A 96 20.59 -10.61 38.16
CA MET A 96 21.57 -11.68 37.96
C MET A 96 22.99 -11.32 38.44
N PHE A 97 23.36 -10.04 38.38
CA PHE A 97 24.65 -9.54 38.86
C PHE A 97 24.63 -9.12 40.34
N THR A 98 23.51 -9.28 41.06
CA THR A 98 23.38 -8.88 42.47
C THR A 98 23.86 -10.00 43.42
N PRO A 99 24.95 -9.81 44.18
CA PRO A 99 25.58 -10.88 44.96
C PRO A 99 24.81 -11.34 46.21
N GLN A 100 23.84 -10.56 46.72
CA GLN A 100 23.19 -10.77 48.03
C GLN A 100 21.83 -11.48 47.98
N GLY A 101 21.46 -12.16 46.88
CA GLY A 101 20.24 -12.99 46.81
C GLY A 101 18.91 -12.22 46.74
N SER A 102 18.93 -10.89 46.84
CA SER A 102 17.74 -10.02 46.71
C SER A 102 17.49 -9.58 45.26
N TRP A 103 17.51 -10.51 44.31
CA TRP A 103 17.32 -10.24 42.87
C TRP A 103 15.95 -9.60 42.53
N ILE A 104 14.96 -9.75 43.41
CA ILE A 104 13.61 -9.17 43.26
C ILE A 104 13.64 -7.63 43.31
N ALA A 105 14.47 -7.05 44.17
CA ALA A 105 14.54 -5.59 44.34
C ALA A 105 14.95 -4.83 43.07
N PRO A 106 16.07 -5.16 42.39
CA PRO A 106 16.46 -4.52 41.14
C PRO A 106 15.48 -4.82 40.00
N VAL A 107 14.81 -5.97 39.99
CA VAL A 107 13.76 -6.29 39.03
C VAL A 107 12.56 -5.36 39.16
N LEU A 108 12.05 -5.17 40.39
CA LEU A 108 10.93 -4.27 40.65
C LEU A 108 11.30 -2.80 40.40
N ALA A 109 12.52 -2.39 40.78
CA ALA A 109 13.02 -1.06 40.50
C ALA A 109 13.15 -0.80 39.00
N GLY A 110 13.71 -1.77 38.25
CA GLY A 110 13.82 -1.70 36.79
C GLY A 110 12.46 -1.64 36.10
N LEU A 111 11.52 -2.49 36.51
CA LEU A 111 10.14 -2.47 36.01
C LEU A 111 9.45 -1.12 36.26
N GLY A 112 9.53 -0.60 37.48
CA GLY A 112 8.94 0.69 37.84
C GLY A 112 9.56 1.85 37.07
N ALA A 113 10.89 1.91 37.01
CA ALA A 113 11.62 2.92 36.23
C ALA A 113 11.29 2.82 34.74
N GLY A 114 11.19 1.61 34.20
CA GLY A 114 10.82 1.35 32.81
C GLY A 114 9.40 1.81 32.48
N ILE A 115 8.42 1.55 33.34
CA ILE A 115 7.04 2.04 33.17
C ILE A 115 7.01 3.57 33.15
N VAL A 116 7.66 4.21 34.14
CA VAL A 116 7.70 5.68 34.22
C VAL A 116 8.38 6.27 33.00
N PHE A 117 9.53 5.73 32.60
CA PHE A 117 10.25 6.17 31.42
C PHE A 117 9.41 5.99 30.14
N GLY A 118 8.79 4.82 29.96
CA GLY A 118 7.94 4.52 28.81
C GLY A 118 6.70 5.42 28.73
N LEU A 119 6.09 5.75 29.88
CA LEU A 119 5.00 6.73 29.98
C LEU A 119 5.45 8.13 29.58
N VAL A 120 6.58 8.61 30.10
CA VAL A 120 7.13 9.94 29.77
C VAL A 120 7.48 10.00 28.29
N PHE A 121 8.16 8.99 27.75
CA PHE A 121 8.58 8.95 26.35
C PHE A 121 7.38 8.90 25.40
N ALA A 122 6.37 8.08 25.71
CA ALA A 122 5.13 8.04 24.95
C ALA A 122 4.32 9.34 25.07
N ALA A 123 4.29 9.98 26.24
CA ALA A 123 3.63 11.26 26.44
C ALA A 123 4.32 12.38 25.64
N VAL A 124 5.65 12.43 25.63
CA VAL A 124 6.43 13.41 24.85
C VAL A 124 6.28 13.16 23.35
N GLY A 125 6.39 11.91 22.89
CA GLY A 125 6.19 11.56 21.48
C GLY A 125 4.76 11.82 21.00
N TYR A 126 3.77 11.58 21.86
CA TYR A 126 2.39 11.95 21.56
C TYR A 126 2.21 13.46 21.55
N ALA A 127 2.72 14.19 22.54
CA ALA A 127 2.60 15.64 22.60
C ALA A 127 3.27 16.35 21.40
N SER A 128 4.40 15.84 20.91
CA SER A 128 5.09 16.39 19.73
C SER A 128 4.37 16.10 18.41
N THR A 129 3.56 15.04 18.35
CA THR A 129 2.73 14.68 17.19
C THR A 129 1.28 15.16 17.34
N ARG A 130 0.87 15.59 18.54
CA ARG A 130 -0.46 16.08 18.88
C ARG A 130 -0.66 17.46 18.30
N GLY A 131 -1.24 17.49 17.10
CA GLY A 131 -1.61 18.73 16.45
C GLY A 131 -2.24 18.59 15.07
N ARG A 132 -2.35 17.38 14.49
CA ARG A 132 -2.84 17.26 13.10
C ARG A 132 -3.88 16.20 12.76
N ARG A 133 -4.31 15.28 13.63
CA ARG A 133 -5.47 14.39 13.38
C ARG A 133 -5.85 13.61 14.66
N ASP A 134 -7.09 13.74 15.13
CA ASP A 134 -7.66 12.91 16.22
C ASP A 134 -8.04 11.48 15.79
N PHE A 135 -7.50 11.04 14.64
CA PHE A 135 -7.84 9.80 13.97
C PHE A 135 -6.57 9.13 13.44
N SER A 136 -6.44 7.82 13.65
CA SER A 136 -5.51 7.02 12.86
C SER A 136 -6.16 6.78 11.50
N SER A 137 -5.52 7.25 10.44
CA SER A 137 -5.97 7.05 9.06
C SER A 137 -4.96 6.19 8.31
N ALA A 138 -5.42 5.10 7.71
CA ALA A 138 -4.66 4.41 6.68
C ALA A 138 -5.13 4.93 5.32
N SER A 139 -4.20 5.50 4.55
CA SER A 139 -4.48 5.99 3.20
C SER A 139 -4.30 4.83 2.21
N GLN A 140 -5.34 4.55 1.41
CA GLN A 140 -5.30 3.53 0.37
C GLN A 140 -5.72 4.15 -0.96
N LEU A 141 -4.96 3.89 -2.02
CA LEU A 141 -5.35 4.22 -3.39
C LEU A 141 -6.22 3.10 -3.95
N VAL A 142 -7.37 3.46 -4.51
CA VAL A 142 -8.34 2.54 -5.14
C VAL A 142 -8.72 3.11 -6.49
N ALA A 143 -8.83 2.29 -7.53
CA ALA A 143 -9.34 2.75 -8.83
C ALA A 143 -10.87 2.80 -8.83
N GLY A 144 -11.46 3.86 -9.37
CA GLY A 144 -12.91 3.96 -9.55
C GLY A 144 -13.45 3.02 -10.62
N ARG A 145 -12.65 2.75 -11.66
CA ARG A 145 -12.91 1.72 -12.68
C ARG A 145 -11.62 1.16 -13.26
N TYR A 146 -11.74 0.10 -14.05
CA TYR A 146 -10.65 -0.56 -14.74
C TYR A 146 -10.94 -0.60 -16.24
N ASP A 147 -10.14 0.12 -17.02
CA ASP A 147 -10.23 0.15 -18.48
C ASP A 147 -9.24 -0.85 -19.06
N VAL A 148 -9.70 -1.67 -20.00
CA VAL A 148 -8.86 -2.58 -20.79
C VAL A 148 -8.49 -1.85 -22.08
N LEU A 149 -7.21 -1.57 -22.26
CA LEU A 149 -6.66 -0.90 -23.43
C LEU A 149 -6.03 -1.91 -24.39
N ALA A 150 -6.20 -1.70 -25.69
CA ALA A 150 -5.48 -2.44 -26.73
C ALA A 150 -4.77 -1.49 -27.70
N GLN A 151 -3.75 -1.98 -28.40
CA GLN A 151 -3.10 -1.22 -29.45
C GLN A 151 -4.10 -0.87 -30.58
N PRO A 152 -3.96 0.30 -31.23
CA PRO A 152 -4.93 0.78 -32.24
C PRO A 152 -5.24 -0.24 -33.35
N LYS A 153 -4.23 -1.02 -33.77
CA LYS A 153 -4.36 -2.05 -34.82
C LYS A 153 -5.31 -3.21 -34.48
N HIS A 154 -5.52 -3.49 -33.19
CA HIS A 154 -6.36 -4.59 -32.71
C HIS A 154 -7.57 -4.11 -31.90
N ALA A 155 -7.75 -2.78 -31.76
CA ALA A 155 -8.77 -2.21 -30.89
C ALA A 155 -10.20 -2.57 -31.31
N GLU A 156 -10.51 -2.52 -32.61
CA GLU A 156 -11.83 -2.89 -33.13
C GLU A 156 -12.13 -4.38 -32.91
N GLN A 157 -11.19 -5.26 -33.27
CA GLN A 157 -11.34 -6.70 -33.02
C GLN A 157 -11.53 -7.01 -31.52
N GLY A 158 -10.78 -6.33 -30.64
CA GLY A 158 -10.91 -6.49 -29.19
C GLY A 158 -12.29 -6.08 -28.68
N ARG A 159 -12.82 -4.95 -29.18
CA ARG A 159 -14.19 -4.50 -28.87
C ARG A 159 -15.24 -5.51 -29.32
N ASP A 160 -15.11 -6.05 -30.53
CA ASP A 160 -16.04 -7.04 -31.06
C ASP A 160 -16.06 -8.34 -30.23
N LEU A 161 -14.89 -8.81 -29.78
CA LEU A 161 -14.77 -9.98 -28.91
C LEU A 161 -15.40 -9.71 -27.53
N LEU A 162 -15.12 -8.55 -26.93
CA LEU A 162 -15.70 -8.18 -25.64
C LEU A 162 -17.22 -7.94 -25.71
N ALA A 163 -17.72 -7.44 -26.84
CA ALA A 163 -19.15 -7.33 -27.09
C ALA A 163 -19.84 -8.71 -27.07
N LYS A 164 -19.20 -9.74 -27.65
CA LYS A 164 -19.70 -11.13 -27.59
C LYS A 164 -19.75 -11.66 -26.15
N LEU A 165 -18.74 -11.36 -25.34
CA LEU A 165 -18.72 -11.71 -23.92
C LEU A 165 -19.89 -11.04 -23.17
N ALA A 166 -20.13 -9.75 -23.41
CA ALA A 166 -21.21 -9.00 -22.76
C ALA A 166 -22.61 -9.50 -23.14
N MET A 167 -22.78 -10.07 -24.34
CA MET A 167 -24.03 -10.68 -24.77
C MET A 167 -24.26 -12.09 -24.20
N ARG A 168 -23.26 -12.72 -23.59
CA ARG A 168 -23.38 -14.06 -22.99
C ARG A 168 -24.01 -13.93 -21.59
N PRO A 169 -25.07 -14.69 -21.28
CA PRO A 169 -25.70 -14.63 -19.95
C PRO A 169 -24.70 -15.06 -18.87
N PRO A 170 -24.76 -14.47 -17.66
CA PRO A 170 -23.90 -14.88 -16.55
C PRO A 170 -24.26 -16.32 -16.16
N SER A 171 -23.29 -17.23 -16.28
CA SER A 171 -23.36 -18.61 -15.80
C SER A 171 -23.09 -18.69 -14.31
#